data_AF-A0A819RV17-F1
#
_entry.id   AF-A0A819RV17-F1
#
_cell.length_a   1.000
_cell.length_b   1.000
_cell.length_c   1.000
_cell.angle_alpha   90.00
_cell.angle_beta   90.00
_cell.angle_gamma   90.00
#
_symmetry.space_group_name_H-M   'P 1'
#
loop_
_entity.id
_entity.type
_entity.pdbx_description
1 polymer ?
#
loop_
_entity_poly.entity_id
_entity_poly.type
_entity_poly.pdbx_seq_one_letter_code
_entity_poly.pdbx_strand_id
1 'polypeptide(L)'
;MHGYFMNIRLYNQAKSVAEPFAFAEYRKKKLHEKIYLKRVKSRVPMPIASIVNKDLAEKLQQNKSELNIKNKKKQKSLENKETPSILIDTRFQSLFTNLDMQIDANHKYFKSIAPLVSRLNKQTAVEDESISNENEEEEREDNLIDDILTSEEEKETTHRKTKLLEQLVKLIDEIDHFEAMFRNKVVRHEVISIDELDQLMRNAVARPRIVEDKEKLRLERNRRNIEP
;
A
#
# COMPACT_ATOMS: atom_id res chain seq x y z
N MET A 1 58.70 -28.96 4.26
CA MET A 1 59.39 -27.94 3.45
C MET A 1 59.60 -26.71 4.31
N HIS A 2 60.83 -26.25 4.46
CA HIS A 2 61.16 -25.04 5.24
C HIS A 2 60.93 -23.82 4.34
N GLY A 3 60.00 -22.95 4.69
CA GLY A 3 59.76 -21.71 3.94
C GLY A 3 60.81 -20.66 4.26
N TYR A 4 61.24 -19.90 3.26
CA TYR A 4 62.09 -18.73 3.46
C TYR A 4 61.22 -17.55 3.93
N PHE A 5 61.62 -16.89 5.02
CA PHE A 5 60.95 -15.70 5.51
C PHE A 5 61.59 -14.44 4.91
N MET A 6 60.79 -13.62 4.23
CA MET A 6 61.19 -12.30 3.76
C MET A 6 60.76 -11.25 4.78
N ASN A 7 61.64 -10.30 5.08
CA ASN A 7 61.28 -9.16 5.91
C ASN A 7 60.21 -8.32 5.20
N ILE A 8 59.14 -7.93 5.92
CA ILE A 8 58.01 -7.17 5.38
C ILE A 8 58.45 -5.88 4.67
N ARG A 9 59.51 -5.22 5.16
CA ARG A 9 60.06 -4.00 4.54
C ARG A 9 60.65 -4.27 3.16
N LEU A 10 61.39 -5.38 3.05
CA LEU A 10 62.02 -5.81 1.80
C LEU A 10 60.94 -6.23 0.77
N TYR A 11 59.90 -6.92 1.21
CA TYR A 11 58.75 -7.25 0.37
C TYR A 11 58.03 -6.01 -0.15
N ASN A 12 57.77 -5.02 0.72
CA ASN A 12 57.09 -3.79 0.30
C ASN A 12 57.91 -2.96 -0.69
N GLN A 13 59.23 -2.89 -0.52
CA GLN A 13 60.13 -2.24 -1.48
C GLN A 13 60.18 -2.97 -2.82
N ALA A 14 60.32 -4.30 -2.80
CA ALA A 14 60.28 -5.10 -4.01
C ALA A 14 58.93 -4.94 -4.74
N LYS A 15 57.82 -4.91 -3.98
CA LYS A 15 56.48 -4.67 -4.51
C LYS A 15 56.31 -3.26 -5.10
N SER A 16 56.86 -2.22 -4.46
CA SER A 16 56.79 -0.86 -5.01
C SER A 16 57.62 -0.70 -6.29
N VAL A 17 58.74 -1.43 -6.40
CA VAL A 17 59.59 -1.43 -7.61
C VAL A 17 58.94 -2.26 -8.73
N ALA A 18 58.34 -3.40 -8.39
CA ALA A 18 57.65 -4.24 -9.36
C ALA A 18 56.36 -3.59 -9.90
N GLU A 19 55.63 -2.84 -9.06
CA GLU A 19 54.35 -2.22 -9.40
C GLU A 19 54.33 -0.69 -9.14
N PRO A 20 55.12 0.10 -9.89
CA PRO A 20 55.24 1.54 -9.63
C PRO A 20 53.93 2.33 -9.81
N PHE A 21 52.99 1.82 -10.62
CA PHE A 21 51.73 2.49 -10.92
C PHE A 21 50.50 1.89 -10.24
N ALA A 22 50.66 0.89 -9.36
CA ALA A 22 49.54 0.16 -8.74
C ALA A 22 48.52 1.09 -8.06
N PHE A 23 48.99 2.11 -7.34
CA PHE A 23 48.12 3.05 -6.65
C PHE A 23 47.32 3.94 -7.64
N ALA A 24 47.96 4.41 -8.70
CA ALA A 24 47.32 5.24 -9.72
C ALA A 24 46.26 4.46 -10.51
N GLU A 25 46.56 3.21 -10.87
CA GLU A 25 45.59 2.32 -11.52
C GLU A 25 44.43 1.96 -10.62
N TYR A 26 44.69 1.66 -9.34
CA TYR A 26 43.64 1.39 -8.36
C TYR A 26 42.66 2.57 -8.23
N ARG A 27 43.19 3.80 -8.15
CA ARG A 27 42.37 5.02 -8.12
C ARG A 27 41.53 5.17 -9.39
N LYS A 28 42.12 4.96 -10.57
CA LYS A 28 41.39 5.01 -11.86
C LYS A 28 40.28 3.96 -11.90
N LYS A 29 40.56 2.70 -11.55
CA LYS A 29 39.58 1.61 -11.50
C LYS A 29 38.43 1.94 -10.55
N LYS A 30 38.71 2.42 -9.34
CA LYS A 30 37.67 2.83 -8.37
C LYS A 30 36.84 4.01 -8.86
N LEU A 31 37.43 4.94 -9.59
CA LEU A 31 36.70 6.05 -10.20
C LEU A 31 35.79 5.56 -11.34
N HIS A 32 36.29 4.69 -12.21
CA HIS A 32 35.49 4.05 -13.27
C HIS A 32 34.33 3.23 -12.69
N GLU A 33 34.57 2.45 -11.63
CA GLU A 33 33.54 1.69 -10.91
C GLU A 33 32.44 2.62 -10.35
N LYS A 34 32.83 3.73 -9.72
CA LYS A 34 31.87 4.74 -9.22
C LYS A 34 31.07 5.38 -10.35
N ILE A 35 31.71 5.73 -11.47
CA ILE A 35 31.02 6.27 -12.65
C ILE A 35 30.07 5.22 -13.23
N TYR A 36 30.49 3.97 -13.34
CA TYR A 36 29.67 2.87 -13.84
C TYR A 36 28.43 2.66 -12.95
N LEU A 37 28.61 2.56 -11.63
CA LEU A 37 27.50 2.42 -10.69
C LEU A 37 26.53 3.61 -10.76
N LYS A 38 27.04 4.84 -10.91
CA LYS A 38 26.20 6.03 -11.13
C LYS A 38 25.44 5.95 -12.45
N ARG A 39 26.09 5.54 -13.55
CA ARG A 39 25.44 5.38 -14.86
C ARG A 39 24.38 4.28 -14.86
N VAL A 40 24.64 3.15 -14.22
CA VAL A 40 23.67 2.04 -14.10
C VAL A 40 22.44 2.48 -13.29
N LYS A 41 22.65 3.18 -12.16
CA LYS A 41 21.55 3.72 -11.34
C LYS A 41 20.78 4.85 -12.03
N SER A 42 21.46 5.68 -12.82
CA SER A 42 20.88 6.82 -13.52
C SER A 42 20.36 6.47 -14.91
N ARG A 43 20.54 5.24 -15.39
CA ARG A 43 20.00 4.81 -16.68
C ARG A 43 18.49 4.71 -16.51
N VAL A 44 17.79 5.77 -16.91
CA VAL A 44 16.36 5.70 -17.23
C VAL A 44 16.22 4.54 -18.21
N PRO A 45 15.41 3.50 -17.90
CA PRO A 45 15.17 2.44 -18.85
C PRO A 45 14.60 3.09 -20.10
N MET A 46 15.38 3.05 -21.19
CA MET A 46 14.95 3.58 -22.46
C MET A 46 13.68 2.83 -22.83
N PRO A 47 12.58 3.52 -23.14
CA PRO A 47 11.33 2.85 -23.44
C PRO A 47 11.58 1.90 -24.61
N ILE A 48 11.19 0.64 -24.44
CA ILE A 48 11.20 -0.32 -25.53
C ILE A 48 10.27 0.28 -26.60
N ALA A 49 10.85 0.77 -27.70
CA ALA A 49 10.08 1.33 -28.79
C ALA A 49 9.38 0.16 -29.49
N SER A 50 8.11 -0.06 -29.15
CA SER A 50 7.30 -1.08 -29.81
C SER A 50 7.07 -0.70 -31.28
N ILE A 51 7.12 -1.69 -32.15
CA ILE A 51 6.85 -1.51 -33.59
C ILE A 51 5.35 -1.21 -33.77
N VAL A 52 4.53 -1.91 -32.98
CA VAL A 52 3.06 -1.86 -33.00
C VAL A 52 2.54 -1.39 -31.64
N ASN A 53 1.33 -0.82 -31.59
CA ASN A 53 0.64 -0.40 -30.36
C ASN A 53 1.45 0.52 -29.43
N LYS A 54 2.07 1.56 -29.99
CA LYS A 54 2.90 2.53 -29.26
C LYS A 54 2.13 3.20 -28.12
N ASP A 55 0.90 3.63 -28.38
CA ASP A 55 0.03 4.29 -27.40
C ASP A 55 -0.30 3.38 -26.21
N LEU A 56 -0.46 2.07 -26.44
CA LEU A 56 -0.66 1.11 -25.37
C LEU A 56 0.61 0.95 -24.52
N ALA A 57 1.77 0.86 -25.18
CA ALA A 57 3.05 0.73 -24.49
C ALA A 57 3.34 1.96 -23.61
N GLU A 58 3.02 3.16 -24.12
CA GLU A 58 3.19 4.41 -23.38
C GLU A 58 2.28 4.46 -22.14
N LYS A 59 0.99 4.13 -22.28
CA LYS A 59 0.06 4.05 -21.13
C LYS A 59 0.52 3.06 -20.07
N LEU A 60 1.03 1.89 -20.47
CA LEU A 60 1.57 0.89 -19.53
C LEU A 60 2.82 1.41 -18.80
N GLN A 61 3.67 2.20 -19.46
CA GLN A 61 4.83 2.83 -18.83
C GLN A 61 4.43 3.95 -17.87
N GLN A 62 3.45 4.79 -18.25
CA GLN A 62 2.90 5.84 -17.40
C GLN A 62 2.32 5.25 -16.12
N ASN A 63 1.43 4.25 -16.23
CA ASN A 63 0.87 3.54 -15.07
C ASN A 63 1.96 2.91 -14.19
N LYS A 64 3.00 2.29 -14.79
CA LYS A 64 4.13 1.75 -14.01
C LYS A 64 4.89 2.85 -13.27
N SER A 65 5.09 4.00 -13.90
CA SER A 65 5.79 5.14 -13.30
C SER A 65 4.98 5.75 -12.13
N GLU A 66 3.67 5.90 -12.29
CA GLU A 66 2.75 6.39 -11.26
C GLU A 66 2.71 5.45 -10.05
N LEU A 67 2.59 4.14 -10.29
CA LEU A 67 2.66 3.12 -9.24
C LEU A 67 4.00 3.18 -8.49
N ASN A 68 5.13 3.33 -9.20
CA ASN A 68 6.45 3.45 -8.57
C ASN A 68 6.62 4.73 -7.75
N ILE A 69 6.00 5.85 -8.15
CA ILE A 69 6.01 7.11 -7.39
C ILE A 69 5.17 6.97 -6.11
N LYS A 70 3.96 6.39 -6.22
CA LYS A 70 3.07 6.13 -5.08
C LYS A 70 3.71 5.14 -4.07
N ASN A 71 4.38 4.11 -4.57
CA ASN A 71 5.03 3.08 -3.76
C ASN A 71 6.26 3.55 -2.99
N LYS A 72 6.95 4.62 -3.39
CA LYS A 72 8.05 5.21 -2.60
C LYS A 72 7.61 5.74 -1.23
N LYS A 73 6.32 6.04 -1.01
CA LYS A 73 5.79 6.45 0.30
C LYS A 73 5.36 5.28 1.20
N LYS A 74 5.14 4.07 0.64
CA LYS A 74 4.64 2.89 1.39
C LYS A 74 5.54 1.64 1.35
N GLN A 75 6.64 1.60 0.58
CA GLN A 75 7.39 0.36 0.36
C GLN A 75 8.77 0.32 1.04
N LYS A 76 8.81 -0.33 2.20
CA LYS A 76 9.93 -1.20 2.61
C LYS A 76 9.52 -2.69 2.66
N SER A 77 8.29 -3.05 2.28
CA SER A 77 7.72 -4.39 2.56
C SER A 77 7.09 -5.13 1.38
N LEU A 78 7.08 -4.58 0.15
CA LEU A 78 6.34 -5.17 -0.99
C LEU A 78 7.17 -5.33 -2.28
N GLU A 79 8.50 -5.38 -2.20
CA GLU A 79 9.38 -5.57 -3.38
C GLU A 79 9.24 -6.95 -4.07
N ASN A 80 8.52 -7.92 -3.50
CA ASN A 80 8.55 -9.32 -3.96
C ASN A 80 7.24 -9.88 -4.55
N LYS A 81 6.38 -9.05 -5.15
CA LYS A 81 5.34 -9.58 -6.07
C LYS A 81 5.64 -9.11 -7.49
N GLU A 82 6.67 -9.73 -8.05
CA GLU A 82 7.06 -9.65 -9.45
C GLU A 82 5.99 -10.32 -10.34
N THR A 83 4.84 -9.66 -10.55
CA THR A 83 4.13 -9.92 -11.79
C THR A 83 4.98 -9.32 -12.90
N PRO A 84 5.44 -10.12 -13.88
CA PRO A 84 6.27 -9.59 -14.94
C PRO A 84 5.45 -8.51 -15.65
N SER A 85 5.98 -7.28 -15.64
CA SER A 85 5.39 -6.16 -16.36
C SER A 85 5.11 -6.60 -17.80
N ILE A 86 3.91 -6.34 -18.32
CA ILE A 86 3.45 -6.81 -19.65
C ILE A 86 4.45 -6.45 -20.77
N LEU A 87 5.22 -5.37 -20.59
CA LEU A 87 6.26 -4.92 -21.53
C LEU A 87 7.54 -5.78 -21.50
N ILE A 88 7.77 -6.53 -20.44
CA ILE A 88 8.95 -7.37 -20.20
C ILE A 88 8.61 -8.86 -20.38
N ASP A 89 7.35 -9.24 -20.14
CA ASP A 89 6.89 -10.62 -20.25
C ASP A 89 6.93 -11.12 -21.71
N THR A 90 7.71 -12.17 -21.94
CA THR A 90 7.87 -12.84 -23.25
C THR A 90 6.55 -13.33 -23.84
N ARG A 91 5.56 -13.69 -23.01
CA ARG A 91 4.25 -14.18 -23.47
C ARG A 91 3.46 -13.10 -24.22
N PHE A 92 3.66 -11.84 -23.88
CA PHE A 92 2.97 -10.69 -24.46
C PHE A 92 3.80 -9.96 -25.51
N GLN A 93 4.99 -10.45 -25.83
CA GLN A 93 5.89 -9.82 -26.79
C GLN A 93 5.22 -9.64 -28.17
N SER A 94 4.38 -10.59 -28.58
CA SER A 94 3.63 -10.55 -29.85
C SER A 94 2.68 -9.34 -29.97
N LEU A 95 2.21 -8.76 -28.86
CA LEU A 95 1.34 -7.56 -28.87
C LEU A 95 2.06 -6.31 -29.40
N PHE A 96 3.39 -6.30 -29.33
CA PHE A 96 4.22 -5.14 -29.63
C PHE A 96 5.09 -5.32 -30.87
N THR A 97 5.17 -6.54 -31.39
CA THR A 97 5.97 -6.90 -32.58
C THR A 97 5.12 -7.25 -33.79
N ASN A 98 3.97 -7.93 -33.61
CA ASN A 98 3.14 -8.38 -34.74
C ASN A 98 2.16 -7.28 -35.19
N LEU A 99 2.13 -6.99 -36.49
CA LEU A 99 1.22 -6.03 -37.13
C LEU A 99 -0.25 -6.46 -37.04
N ASP A 100 -0.54 -7.76 -37.01
CA ASP A 100 -1.91 -8.27 -36.88
C ASP A 100 -2.56 -7.89 -35.54
N MET A 101 -1.73 -7.60 -34.53
CA MET A 101 -2.19 -7.19 -33.20
C MET A 101 -2.38 -5.67 -33.10
N GLN A 102 -2.29 -4.92 -34.21
CA GLN A 102 -2.44 -3.47 -34.20
C GLN A 102 -3.85 -3.05 -33.80
N ILE A 103 -3.93 -2.18 -32.79
CA ILE A 103 -5.17 -1.60 -32.31
C ILE A 103 -5.62 -0.53 -33.31
N ASP A 104 -6.74 -0.79 -33.99
CA ASP A 104 -7.43 0.20 -34.81
C ASP A 104 -8.46 0.97 -33.98
N ALA A 105 -8.19 2.26 -33.76
CA ALA A 105 -9.09 3.16 -33.04
C ALA A 105 -10.42 3.42 -33.78
N ASN A 106 -10.46 3.19 -35.11
CA ASN A 106 -11.66 3.41 -35.91
C ASN A 106 -12.61 2.22 -35.93
N HIS A 107 -12.14 1.05 -35.50
CA HIS A 107 -12.93 -0.16 -35.49
C HIS A 107 -14.18 -0.03 -34.58
N LYS A 108 -15.33 -0.52 -35.07
CA LYS A 108 -16.63 -0.40 -34.39
C LYS A 108 -16.59 -0.87 -32.93
N TYR A 109 -15.94 -2.01 -32.69
CA TYR A 109 -15.85 -2.62 -31.37
C TYR A 109 -14.99 -1.79 -30.40
N PHE A 110 -13.91 -1.18 -30.91
CA PHE A 110 -13.08 -0.30 -30.08
C PHE A 110 -13.87 0.92 -29.63
N LYS A 111 -14.61 1.55 -30.54
CA LYS A 111 -15.46 2.72 -30.24
C LYS A 111 -16.59 2.41 -29.27
N SER A 112 -17.20 1.22 -29.32
CA SER A 112 -18.24 0.83 -28.36
C SER A 112 -17.70 0.59 -26.94
N ILE A 113 -16.44 0.15 -26.82
CA ILE A 113 -15.83 -0.18 -25.53
C ILE A 113 -15.17 1.05 -24.89
N ALA A 114 -14.61 1.96 -25.68
CA ALA A 114 -13.95 3.19 -25.22
C ALA A 114 -14.73 3.99 -24.15
N PRO A 115 -16.05 4.25 -24.28
CA PRO A 115 -16.80 4.99 -23.26
C PRO A 115 -17.00 4.22 -21.95
N LEU A 116 -16.94 2.88 -21.98
CA LEU A 116 -16.98 2.07 -20.75
C LEU A 116 -15.63 2.11 -20.05
N VAL A 117 -14.55 1.98 -20.81
CA VAL A 117 -13.17 2.04 -20.28
C VAL A 117 -12.86 3.41 -19.69
N SER A 118 -13.35 4.50 -20.28
CA SER A 118 -13.16 5.85 -19.71
C SER A 118 -13.89 6.04 -18.38
N ARG A 119 -15.08 5.47 -18.21
CA ARG A 119 -15.82 5.48 -16.94
C ARG A 119 -15.09 4.69 -15.86
N LEU A 120 -14.59 3.50 -16.19
CA LEU A 120 -13.82 2.67 -15.26
C LEU A 120 -12.53 3.37 -14.83
N ASN A 121 -11.77 3.92 -15.78
CA ASN A 121 -10.54 4.66 -15.47
C ASN A 121 -10.81 5.91 -14.62
N LYS A 122 -11.97 6.57 -14.81
CA LYS A 122 -12.38 7.71 -14.00
C LYS A 122 -12.76 7.29 -12.58
N GLN A 123 -13.47 6.17 -12.41
CA GLN A 123 -13.79 5.62 -11.08
C GLN A 123 -12.53 5.27 -10.30
N THR A 124 -11.57 4.57 -10.93
CA THR A 124 -10.28 4.26 -10.29
C THR A 124 -9.47 5.50 -9.96
N ALA A 125 -9.55 6.55 -10.79
CA ALA A 125 -8.89 7.83 -10.50
C ALA A 125 -9.56 8.59 -9.34
N VAL A 126 -10.89 8.54 -9.23
CA VAL A 126 -11.64 9.17 -8.13
C VAL A 126 -11.39 8.43 -6.82
N GLU A 127 -11.37 7.09 -6.83
CA GLU A 127 -10.98 6.28 -5.66
C GLU A 127 -9.55 6.58 -5.20
N ASP A 128 -8.63 6.74 -6.16
CA ASP A 128 -7.23 7.10 -5.89
C ASP A 128 -7.07 8.53 -5.33
N GLU A 129 -7.89 9.49 -5.77
CA GLU A 129 -7.91 10.88 -5.27
C GLU A 129 -8.59 10.98 -3.88
N SER A 130 -9.65 10.20 -3.62
CA SER A 130 -10.27 10.14 -2.28
C SER A 130 -9.31 9.56 -1.23
N ILE A 131 -8.44 8.62 -1.60
CA ILE A 131 -7.41 8.07 -0.69
C ILE A 131 -6.28 9.08 -0.41
N SER A 132 -6.09 10.09 -1.27
CA SER A 132 -5.12 11.18 -1.02
C SER A 132 -5.69 12.40 -0.31
N ASN A 133 -7.02 12.59 -0.33
CA ASN A 133 -7.71 13.78 0.17
C ASN A 133 -8.47 13.56 1.50
N GLU A 134 -8.35 12.39 2.12
CA GLU A 134 -8.92 12.07 3.46
C GLU A 134 -8.44 12.96 4.63
N ASN A 135 -7.77 14.10 4.38
CA ASN A 135 -7.40 15.05 5.43
C ASN A 135 -8.14 16.39 5.36
N GLU A 136 -8.83 16.75 4.27
CA GLU A 136 -9.53 18.04 4.20
C GLU A 136 -10.83 17.90 3.39
N GLU A 137 -11.96 18.24 4.02
CA GLU A 137 -13.29 18.48 3.45
C GLU A 137 -14.31 17.31 3.51
N GLU A 138 -14.76 17.00 4.73
CA GLU A 138 -16.14 16.56 4.98
C GLU A 138 -17.08 17.75 4.79
N GLU A 139 -17.72 17.89 3.63
CA GLU A 139 -19.06 18.49 3.51
C GLU A 139 -19.55 18.44 2.05
N ARG A 140 -20.67 17.73 1.84
CA ARG A 140 -21.58 17.74 0.67
C ARG A 140 -21.29 16.69 -0.40
N GLU A 141 -22.14 15.66 -0.46
CA GLU A 141 -22.92 15.25 -1.65
C GLU A 141 -23.73 13.95 -1.39
N ASP A 142 -24.55 13.90 -0.33
CA ASP A 142 -25.39 12.71 -0.04
C ASP A 142 -26.85 12.81 -0.58
N ASN A 143 -27.19 13.84 -1.38
CA ASN A 143 -28.60 14.14 -1.71
C ASN A 143 -29.10 13.70 -3.11
N LEU A 144 -28.42 12.82 -3.84
CA LEU A 144 -28.87 12.46 -5.21
C LEU A 144 -29.13 10.97 -5.50
N ILE A 145 -29.01 10.08 -4.51
CA ILE A 145 -29.18 8.63 -4.75
C ILE A 145 -30.50 8.08 -4.16
N ASP A 146 -31.22 8.85 -3.35
CA ASP A 146 -32.37 8.31 -2.58
C ASP A 146 -33.70 8.19 -3.34
N ASP A 147 -33.81 8.66 -4.58
CA ASP A 147 -35.13 8.83 -5.23
C ASP A 147 -35.50 7.75 -6.27
N ILE A 148 -34.69 6.70 -6.44
CA ILE A 148 -34.99 5.62 -7.39
C ILE A 148 -34.79 4.25 -6.71
N LEU A 149 -35.90 3.71 -6.21
CA LEU A 149 -36.13 2.30 -5.83
C LEU A 149 -35.54 1.85 -4.48
N THR A 150 -36.29 2.06 -3.39
CA THR A 150 -36.23 1.16 -2.24
C THR A 150 -37.60 1.02 -1.60
N SER A 151 -38.15 -0.19 -1.66
CA SER A 151 -39.39 -0.57 -0.97
C SER A 151 -39.19 -0.50 0.56
N GLU A 152 -40.27 -0.22 1.29
CA GLU A 152 -40.25 0.03 2.74
C GLU A 152 -39.64 -1.12 3.57
N GLU A 153 -39.65 -2.35 3.06
CA GLU A 153 -39.05 -3.51 3.74
C GLU A 153 -37.51 -3.48 3.77
N GLU A 154 -36.87 -2.91 2.74
CA GLU A 154 -35.40 -2.87 2.67
C GLU A 154 -34.82 -1.79 3.58
N LYS A 155 -35.57 -0.69 3.83
CA LYS A 155 -35.17 0.42 4.71
C LYS A 155 -34.98 -0.02 6.16
N GLU A 156 -35.76 -0.98 6.66
CA GLU A 156 -35.54 -1.51 8.01
C GLU A 156 -34.26 -2.34 8.12
N THR A 157 -33.94 -3.12 7.08
CA THR A 157 -32.76 -3.99 7.10
C THR A 157 -31.47 -3.18 6.97
N THR A 158 -31.47 -2.12 6.16
CA THR A 158 -30.35 -1.19 6.03
C THR A 158 -30.15 -0.42 7.33
N HIS A 159 -31.24 0.08 7.94
CA HIS A 159 -31.18 0.85 9.19
C HIS A 159 -30.72 0.03 10.41
N ARG A 160 -30.96 -1.29 10.42
CA ARG A 160 -30.39 -2.21 11.43
C ARG A 160 -28.89 -2.46 11.18
N LYS A 161 -28.48 -2.62 9.92
CA LYS A 161 -27.07 -2.79 9.55
C LYS A 161 -26.23 -1.55 9.85
N THR A 162 -26.74 -0.36 9.57
CA THR A 162 -26.04 0.90 9.89
C THR A 162 -25.85 1.09 11.39
N LYS A 163 -26.87 0.78 12.21
CA LYS A 163 -26.76 0.82 13.68
C LYS A 163 -25.74 -0.16 14.24
N LEU A 164 -25.62 -1.36 13.64
CA LEU A 164 -24.60 -2.33 14.03
C LEU A 164 -23.19 -1.86 13.62
N LEU A 165 -23.05 -1.26 12.44
CA LEU A 165 -21.78 -0.67 12.00
C LEU A 165 -21.36 0.49 12.90
N GLU A 166 -22.27 1.40 13.27
CA GLU A 166 -22.00 2.47 14.24
C GLU A 166 -21.58 1.93 15.62
N GLN A 167 -22.13 0.79 16.05
CA GLN A 167 -21.71 0.14 17.29
C GLN A 167 -20.31 -0.47 17.17
N LEU A 168 -19.97 -1.07 16.02
CA LEU A 168 -18.64 -1.62 15.77
C LEU A 168 -17.58 -0.53 15.67
N VAL A 169 -17.88 0.59 15.02
CA VAL A 169 -16.98 1.75 14.94
C VAL A 169 -16.68 2.31 16.33
N LYS A 170 -17.71 2.48 17.18
CA LYS A 170 -17.53 2.92 18.58
C LYS A 170 -16.67 1.96 19.40
N LEU A 171 -16.77 0.65 19.16
CA LEU A 171 -15.92 -0.35 19.82
C LEU A 171 -14.46 -0.26 19.36
N ILE A 172 -14.21 0.06 18.09
CA ILE A 172 -12.86 0.23 17.55
C ILE A 172 -12.22 1.49 18.15
N ASP A 173 -12.95 2.61 18.20
CA ASP A 173 -12.47 3.86 18.81
C ASP A 173 -12.14 3.68 20.30
N GLU A 174 -12.92 2.87 21.02
CA GLU A 174 -12.66 2.52 22.42
C GLU A 174 -11.40 1.66 22.60
N ILE A 175 -11.13 0.73 21.67
CA ILE A 175 -9.90 -0.10 21.67
C ILE A 175 -8.68 0.77 21.37
N ASP A 176 -8.77 1.65 20.39
CA ASP A 176 -7.68 2.55 20.01
C ASP A 176 -7.38 3.57 21.12
N HIS A 177 -8.42 4.07 21.80
CA HIS A 177 -8.28 4.91 22.99
C HIS A 177 -7.60 4.16 24.15
N PHE A 178 -7.94 2.88 24.34
CA PHE A 178 -7.31 2.03 25.34
C PHE A 178 -5.84 1.81 24.99
N GLU A 179 -5.51 1.46 23.74
CA GLU A 179 -4.12 1.27 23.29
C GLU A 179 -3.29 2.55 23.44
N ALA A 180 -3.87 3.71 23.14
CA ALA A 180 -3.25 5.01 23.37
C ALA A 180 -2.98 5.31 24.85
N MET A 181 -3.88 4.90 25.76
CA MET A 181 -3.67 4.96 27.21
C MET A 181 -2.48 4.08 27.64
N PHE A 182 -2.34 2.85 27.12
CA PHE A 182 -1.17 2.00 27.40
C PHE A 182 0.11 2.60 26.87
N ARG A 183 0.12 3.09 25.62
CA ARG A 183 1.29 3.74 25.03
C ARG A 183 1.72 4.96 25.86
N ASN A 184 0.78 5.80 26.29
CA ASN A 184 1.09 6.96 27.13
C ASN A 184 1.58 6.60 28.53
N LYS A 185 1.09 5.53 29.16
CA LYS A 185 1.55 5.09 30.50
C LYS A 185 2.93 4.41 30.42
N VAL A 186 3.22 3.67 29.35
CA VAL A 186 4.55 3.08 29.06
C VAL A 186 5.61 4.17 28.78
N VAL A 187 5.24 5.24 28.07
CA VAL A 187 6.12 6.39 27.79
C VAL A 187 6.49 7.20 29.05
N ARG A 188 5.67 7.15 30.11
CA ARG A 188 5.94 7.83 31.39
C ARG A 188 6.72 6.99 32.40
N HIS A 189 7.17 5.77 32.03
CA HIS A 189 7.90 4.84 32.91
C HIS A 189 7.20 4.54 34.25
N GLU A 190 5.87 4.58 34.29
CA GLU A 190 5.11 4.00 35.39
C GLU A 190 4.89 2.51 35.06
N VAL A 191 5.69 1.64 35.68
CA VAL A 191 5.55 0.19 35.54
C VAL A 191 4.18 -0.20 36.10
N ILE A 192 3.26 -0.61 35.22
CA ILE A 192 1.95 -1.13 35.64
C ILE A 192 2.23 -2.37 36.49
N SER A 193 1.84 -2.34 37.76
CA SER A 193 1.94 -3.51 38.63
C SER A 193 1.06 -4.64 38.07
N ILE A 194 1.48 -5.89 38.23
CA ILE A 194 0.73 -7.05 37.70
C ILE A 194 -0.71 -7.06 38.27
N ASP A 195 -0.88 -6.56 39.51
CA ASP A 195 -2.19 -6.44 40.16
C ASP A 195 -3.09 -5.37 39.51
N GLU A 196 -2.53 -4.25 39.07
CA GLU A 196 -3.26 -3.22 38.31
C GLU A 196 -3.68 -3.74 36.92
N LEU A 197 -2.79 -4.50 36.26
CA LEU A 197 -3.08 -5.10 34.96
C LEU A 197 -4.21 -6.14 35.07
N ASP A 198 -4.18 -6.99 36.10
CA ASP A 198 -5.23 -7.97 36.35
C ASP A 198 -6.55 -7.33 36.80
N GLN A 199 -6.53 -6.21 37.54
CA GLN A 199 -7.76 -5.46 37.85
C GLN A 199 -8.37 -4.82 36.60
N LEU A 200 -7.55 -4.30 35.68
CA LEU A 200 -8.02 -3.71 34.42
C LEU A 200 -8.56 -4.77 33.46
N MET A 201 -7.89 -5.91 33.34
CA MET A 201 -8.36 -7.04 32.54
C MET A 201 -9.65 -7.64 33.12
N ARG A 202 -9.78 -7.70 34.45
CA ARG A 202 -11.04 -8.07 35.11
C ARG A 202 -12.16 -7.06 34.87
N ASN A 203 -11.87 -5.77 34.84
CA ASN A 203 -12.86 -4.72 34.54
C ASN A 203 -13.26 -4.70 33.05
N ALA A 204 -12.35 -5.02 32.14
CA ALA A 204 -12.62 -5.18 30.72
C ALA A 204 -13.48 -6.44 30.45
N VAL A 205 -13.16 -7.56 31.11
CA VAL A 205 -13.94 -8.81 31.03
C VAL A 205 -15.26 -8.73 31.79
N ALA A 206 -15.36 -7.90 32.83
CA ALA A 206 -16.63 -7.63 33.55
C ALA A 206 -17.57 -6.67 32.81
N ARG A 207 -17.13 -6.05 31.70
CA ARG A 207 -17.99 -5.24 30.83
C ARG A 207 -18.40 -6.00 29.57
N PRO A 208 -19.29 -6.99 29.77
CA PRO A 208 -20.48 -7.08 28.94
C PRO A 208 -21.72 -7.20 29.84
N ARG A 209 -22.16 -6.09 30.46
CA ARG A 209 -23.48 -6.03 31.10
C ARG A 209 -24.34 -4.85 30.67
N ILE A 210 -23.87 -4.02 29.75
CA ILE A 210 -24.69 -2.91 29.22
C ILE A 210 -25.81 -3.44 28.32
N VAL A 211 -25.64 -4.61 27.70
CA VAL A 211 -26.68 -5.25 26.87
C VAL A 211 -27.69 -5.99 27.76
N GLU A 212 -27.22 -6.78 28.72
CA GLU A 212 -28.10 -7.53 29.64
C GLU A 212 -28.92 -6.62 30.57
N ASP A 213 -28.35 -5.50 31.05
CA ASP A 213 -29.06 -4.56 31.92
C ASP A 213 -30.10 -3.74 31.15
N LYS A 214 -29.84 -3.41 29.88
CA LYS A 214 -30.82 -2.76 28.99
C LYS A 214 -31.97 -3.70 28.62
N GLU A 215 -31.69 -5.00 28.43
CA GLU A 215 -32.73 -6.01 28.20
C GLU A 215 -33.56 -6.27 29.46
N LYS A 216 -32.94 -6.35 30.64
CA LYS A 216 -33.67 -6.43 31.93
C LYS A 216 -34.54 -5.20 32.19
N LEU A 217 -34.04 -3.99 31.92
CA LEU A 217 -34.84 -2.75 32.01
C LEU A 217 -35.99 -2.69 31.00
N ARG A 218 -35.81 -3.26 29.80
CA ARG A 218 -36.89 -3.41 28.80
C ARG A 218 -37.96 -4.41 29.24
N LEU A 219 -37.53 -5.57 29.77
CA LEU A 219 -38.42 -6.61 30.29
C LEU A 219 -39.18 -6.14 31.54
N GLU A 220 -38.56 -5.38 32.44
CA GLU A 220 -39.24 -4.77 33.60
C GLU A 220 -40.22 -3.65 33.23
N ARG A 221 -39.94 -2.87 32.17
CA ARG A 221 -40.90 -1.88 31.65
C ARG A 221 -42.12 -2.56 31.01
N ASN A 222 -41.92 -3.66 30.30
CA ASN A 222 -43.03 -4.42 29.74
C ASN A 222 -43.86 -5.13 30.82
N ARG A 223 -43.24 -5.68 31.86
CA ARG A 223 -43.98 -6.29 32.99
C ARG A 223 -44.86 -5.29 33.75
N ARG A 224 -44.40 -4.05 33.93
CA ARG A 224 -45.19 -2.97 34.56
C ARG A 224 -46.39 -2.49 33.75
N ASN A 225 -46.43 -2.78 32.46
CA ASN A 225 -47.53 -2.40 31.56
C ASN A 225 -48.55 -3.54 31.33
N ILE A 226 -48.39 -4.68 32.02
CA ILE A 226 -49.21 -5.90 31.79
C ILE A 226 -49.97 -6.33 33.06
N GLU A 227 -49.68 -5.78 34.25
CA GLU A 227 -50.57 -5.98 35.40
C GLU A 227 -51.72 -4.96 35.37
N PRO A 228 -52.99 -5.43 35.45
CA PRO A 228 -54.20 -4.61 35.26
C PRO A 228 -54.49 -3.64 36.41
#